data_AF-A0A537UCH9-F1
#
_entry.id   AF-A0A537UCH9-F1
#
_cell.length_a   1.000
_cell.length_b   1.000
_cell.length_c   1.000
_cell.angle_alpha   90.00
_cell.angle_beta   90.00
_cell.angle_gamma   90.00
#
_symmetry.space_group_name_H-M   'P 1'
#
loop_
_entity.id
_entity.type
_entity.pdbx_description
1 polymer ?
#
loop_
_entity_poly.entity_id
_entity_poly.type
_entity_poly.pdbx_seq_one_letter_code
_entity_poly.pdbx_strand_id
1 'polypeptide(L)'
;MSDPRMEIPARAPAATSADDTILPFKVEALDLRGRVVRFGPAIDAILSRHSYPAPVAKLLGEGIVLTVLLGSTLKFEGRFILQTQSDGPVRMLVIDYTTPGKVRGCARFDSARVATAIAAGAADAGALLGRGHLAMTIDQGPDTA
;
A
#
# COMPACT_ATOMS: atom_id res chain seq x y z
N MET A 1 30.01 -6.80 -28.41
CA MET A 1 31.00 -6.07 -27.58
C MET A 1 30.29 -5.74 -26.27
N SER A 2 30.34 -6.64 -25.28
CA SER A 2 29.73 -6.43 -23.95
C SER A 2 30.64 -5.52 -23.13
N ASP A 3 30.08 -4.48 -22.52
CA ASP A 3 30.81 -3.61 -21.58
C ASP A 3 31.17 -4.43 -20.32
N PRO A 4 32.47 -4.60 -20.00
CA PRO A 4 32.93 -5.43 -18.87
C PRO A 4 32.69 -4.82 -17.49
N ARG A 5 31.92 -3.73 -17.37
CA ARG A 5 31.67 -3.01 -16.09
C ARG A 5 30.29 -3.23 -15.46
N MET A 6 29.47 -4.11 -16.02
CA MET A 6 28.14 -4.44 -15.46
C MET A 6 28.16 -5.82 -14.79
N GLU A 7 29.07 -6.05 -13.85
CA GLU A 7 28.89 -7.13 -12.88
C GLU A 7 27.91 -6.64 -11.81
N ILE A 8 26.69 -7.18 -11.80
CA ILE A 8 25.71 -6.89 -10.76
C ILE A 8 26.17 -7.66 -9.51
N PRO A 9 26.51 -6.99 -8.39
CA PRO A 9 26.91 -7.69 -7.18
C PRO A 9 25.78 -8.60 -6.70
N ALA A 10 25.96 -9.91 -6.82
CA ALA A 10 25.01 -10.89 -6.33
C ALA A 10 25.20 -11.06 -4.82
N ARG A 11 24.32 -10.46 -4.02
CA ARG A 11 24.25 -10.72 -2.58
C ARG A 11 23.43 -11.98 -2.35
N ALA A 12 24.00 -12.95 -1.64
CA ALA A 12 23.25 -14.12 -1.19
C ALA A 12 22.02 -13.66 -0.37
N PRO A 13 20.81 -14.19 -0.64
CA PRO A 13 19.63 -13.83 0.13
C PRO A 13 19.82 -14.19 1.60
N ALA A 14 19.27 -13.37 2.49
CA ALA A 14 19.28 -13.68 3.92
C ALA A 14 18.53 -15.01 4.17
N ALA A 15 19.04 -15.84 5.07
CA ALA A 15 18.48 -17.17 5.37
C ALA A 15 17.03 -17.13 5.89
N THR A 16 16.61 -15.98 6.42
CA THR A 16 15.25 -15.70 6.86
C THR A 16 14.85 -14.32 6.37
N SER A 17 13.74 -14.26 5.64
CA SER A 17 13.11 -13.00 5.30
C SER A 17 12.24 -12.58 6.50
N ALA A 18 12.54 -11.43 7.12
CA ALA A 18 11.72 -10.87 8.21
C ALA A 18 10.44 -10.23 7.65
N ASP A 19 9.28 -10.79 7.98
CA ASP A 19 7.97 -10.27 7.52
C ASP A 19 7.68 -8.90 8.18
N ASP A 20 6.74 -8.16 7.62
CA ASP A 20 6.35 -6.82 8.09
C ASP A 20 7.54 -5.83 8.12
N THR A 21 8.27 -5.78 7.00
CA THR A 21 9.48 -4.97 6.87
C THR A 21 9.40 -3.94 5.75
N ILE A 22 10.12 -2.84 5.96
CA ILE A 22 10.37 -1.78 4.99
C ILE A 22 11.89 -1.71 4.79
N LEU A 23 12.36 -1.97 3.57
CA LEU A 23 13.77 -1.92 3.20
C LEU A 23 14.02 -0.78 2.21
N PRO A 24 14.55 0.37 2.66
CA PRO A 24 15.08 1.40 1.78
C PRO A 24 16.34 0.91 1.06
N PHE A 25 16.48 1.26 -0.21
CA PHE A 25 17.69 0.99 -1.00
C PHE A 25 18.04 2.18 -1.91
N LYS A 26 19.28 2.21 -2.38
CA LYS A 26 19.78 3.17 -3.36
C LYS A 26 20.62 2.42 -4.40
N VAL A 27 20.45 2.74 -5.66
CA VAL A 27 21.29 2.30 -6.77
C VAL A 27 22.11 3.49 -7.23
N GLU A 28 23.36 3.56 -6.77
CA GLU A 28 24.18 4.77 -6.92
C GLU A 28 24.48 5.11 -8.37
N ALA A 29 24.78 4.10 -9.19
CA ALA A 29 25.07 4.28 -10.61
C ALA A 29 23.89 4.87 -11.41
N LEU A 30 22.66 4.80 -10.88
CA LEU A 30 21.44 5.31 -11.52
C LEU A 30 20.86 6.54 -10.81
N ASP A 31 21.51 7.03 -9.74
CA ASP A 31 20.95 8.02 -8.81
C ASP A 31 19.51 7.69 -8.36
N LEU A 32 19.21 6.40 -8.22
CA LEU A 32 17.87 5.91 -7.92
C LEU A 32 17.75 5.54 -6.45
N ARG A 33 16.67 5.96 -5.81
CA ARG A 33 16.29 5.52 -4.47
C ARG A 33 14.97 4.78 -4.55
N GLY A 34 14.86 3.70 -3.78
CA GLY A 34 13.65 2.91 -3.73
C GLY A 34 13.40 2.34 -2.36
N ARG A 35 12.25 1.67 -2.23
CA ARG A 35 11.85 0.95 -1.02
C ARG A 35 11.20 -0.36 -1.44
N VAL A 36 11.47 -1.42 -0.69
CA VAL A 36 10.73 -2.67 -0.76
C VAL A 36 9.93 -2.79 0.52
N VAL A 37 8.62 -2.96 0.40
CA VAL A 37 7.73 -3.25 1.54
C VAL A 37 7.29 -4.69 1.42
N ARG A 38 7.42 -5.45 2.50
CA ARG A 38 6.95 -6.82 2.57
C ARG A 38 6.12 -7.00 3.81
N PHE A 39 4.83 -7.23 3.62
CA PHE A 39 3.93 -7.62 4.68
C PHE A 39 3.94 -9.13 4.89
N GLY A 40 3.66 -9.55 6.12
CA GLY A 40 3.22 -10.88 6.50
C GLY A 40 2.05 -10.75 7.48
N PRO A 41 2.16 -11.19 8.74
CA PRO A 41 1.03 -11.21 9.67
C PRO A 41 0.30 -9.87 9.88
N ALA A 42 0.99 -8.72 9.75
CA ALA A 42 0.34 -7.43 9.97
C ALA A 42 -0.76 -7.13 8.94
N ILE A 43 -0.62 -7.54 7.67
CA ILE A 43 -1.69 -7.31 6.68
C ILE A 43 -2.88 -8.22 6.96
N ASP A 44 -2.63 -9.48 7.34
CA ASP A 44 -3.67 -10.43 7.70
C ASP A 44 -4.47 -9.92 8.91
N ALA A 45 -3.79 -9.35 9.91
CA ALA A 45 -4.43 -8.77 11.08
C ALA A 45 -5.30 -7.53 10.78
N ILE A 46 -5.06 -6.84 9.65
CA ILE A 46 -5.90 -5.72 9.19
C ILE A 46 -7.08 -6.25 8.39
N LEU A 47 -6.81 -7.12 7.41
CA LEU A 47 -7.82 -7.62 6.48
C LEU A 47 -8.83 -8.58 7.14
N SER A 48 -8.41 -9.36 8.15
CA SER A 48 -9.28 -10.31 8.85
C SER A 48 -10.30 -9.67 9.80
N ARG A 49 -10.14 -8.37 10.13
CA ARG A 49 -11.07 -7.66 11.03
C ARG A 49 -12.46 -7.47 10.43
N HIS A 50 -12.58 -7.57 9.11
CA HIS A 50 -13.83 -7.48 8.39
C HIS A 50 -13.90 -8.62 7.38
N SER A 51 -15.08 -9.21 7.21
CA SER A 51 -15.31 -10.29 6.23
C SER A 51 -15.36 -9.73 4.79
N TYR A 52 -14.26 -9.15 4.33
CA TYR A 52 -14.15 -8.57 2.99
C TYR A 52 -14.21 -9.67 1.92
N PRO A 53 -15.01 -9.49 0.85
CA PRO A 53 -14.84 -10.29 -0.36
C PRO A 53 -13.41 -10.17 -0.88
N ALA A 54 -12.85 -11.25 -1.42
CA ALA A 54 -11.43 -11.31 -1.81
C ALA A 54 -10.96 -10.12 -2.69
N PRO A 55 -11.73 -9.63 -3.68
CA PRO A 55 -11.33 -8.45 -4.45
C PRO A 55 -11.26 -7.16 -3.64
N VAL A 56 -12.16 -6.99 -2.65
CA VAL A 56 -12.15 -5.82 -1.75
C VAL A 56 -10.96 -5.90 -0.80
N ALA A 57 -10.66 -7.10 -0.26
CA ALA A 57 -9.50 -7.34 0.58
C ALA A 57 -8.19 -7.07 -0.19
N LYS A 58 -8.09 -7.53 -1.43
CA LYS A 58 -6.96 -7.27 -2.32
C LYS A 58 -6.77 -5.76 -2.57
N LEU A 59 -7.84 -5.06 -2.94
CA LEU A 59 -7.81 -3.62 -3.18
C LEU A 59 -7.35 -2.84 -1.92
N LEU A 60 -7.88 -3.19 -0.74
CA LEU A 60 -7.45 -2.58 0.52
C LEU A 60 -5.98 -2.90 0.82
N GLY A 61 -5.54 -4.14 0.56
CA GLY A 61 -4.14 -4.56 0.72
C GLY A 61 -3.19 -3.77 -0.18
N GLU A 62 -3.53 -3.58 -1.45
CA GLU A 62 -2.77 -2.74 -2.39
C GLU A 62 -2.71 -1.27 -1.91
N GLY A 63 -3.83 -0.74 -1.43
CA GLY A 63 -3.88 0.60 -0.82
C GLY A 63 -2.98 0.72 0.41
N ILE A 64 -2.94 -0.31 1.27
CA ILE A 64 -2.07 -0.36 2.45
C ILE A 64 -0.59 -0.36 2.04
N VAL A 65 -0.21 -1.21 1.08
CA VAL A 65 1.16 -1.25 0.54
C VAL A 65 1.59 0.10 -0.02
N LEU A 66 0.75 0.72 -0.85
CA LEU A 66 1.00 2.05 -1.40
C LEU A 66 1.17 3.11 -0.29
N THR A 67 0.29 3.08 0.72
CA THR A 67 0.33 4.04 1.83
C THR A 67 1.60 3.89 2.66
N VAL A 68 2.05 2.67 2.94
CA VAL A 68 3.29 2.43 3.68
C VAL A 68 4.53 2.78 2.85
N LEU A 69 4.53 2.48 1.55
CA LEU A 69 5.61 2.87 0.64
C LEU A 69 5.83 4.40 0.64
N LEU A 70 4.75 5.17 0.56
CA LEU A 70 4.78 6.63 0.55
C LEU A 70 5.03 7.21 1.95
N GLY A 71 4.31 6.73 2.97
CA GLY A 71 4.42 7.22 4.34
C GLY A 71 5.78 6.96 4.98
N SER A 72 6.45 5.86 4.64
CA SER A 72 7.83 5.58 5.08
C SER A 72 8.90 6.47 4.42
N THR A 73 8.50 7.41 3.56
CA THR A 73 9.39 8.45 3.02
C THR A 73 9.42 9.72 3.85
N LEU A 74 8.49 9.88 4.80
CA LEU A 74 8.46 11.03 5.70
C LEU A 74 9.75 11.11 6.52
N LYS A 75 10.28 12.32 6.67
CA LYS A 75 11.52 12.62 7.40
C LYS A 75 11.27 13.08 8.84
N PHE A 76 10.01 13.19 9.22
CA PHE A 76 9.54 13.67 10.52
C PHE A 76 8.55 12.67 11.10
N GLU A 77 8.29 12.79 12.39
CA GLU A 77 7.24 12.05 13.05
C GLU A 77 5.88 12.66 12.72
N GLY A 78 5.01 11.89 12.08
CA GLY A 78 3.73 12.39 11.58
C GLY A 78 2.88 11.28 11.03
N ARG A 79 1.89 11.69 10.23
CA ARG A 79 0.86 10.79 9.72
C ARG A 79 0.61 11.04 8.23
N PHE A 80 0.57 9.96 7.48
CA PHE A 80 0.23 9.92 6.08
C PHE A 80 -1.09 9.18 5.90
N ILE A 81 -2.07 9.84 5.29
CA ILE A 81 -3.40 9.28 5.07
C ILE A 81 -3.64 9.19 3.57
N LEU A 82 -3.97 7.99 3.08
CA LEU A 82 -4.50 7.79 1.74
C LEU A 82 -6.00 7.55 1.85
N GLN A 83 -6.77 8.33 1.12
CA GLN A 83 -8.23 8.19 1.08
C GLN A 83 -8.72 8.17 -0.36
N THR A 84 -9.65 7.27 -0.65
CA THR A 84 -10.44 7.31 -1.89
C THR A 84 -11.90 7.60 -1.56
N GLN A 85 -12.57 8.33 -2.44
CA GLN A 85 -14.02 8.46 -2.41
C GLN A 85 -14.54 8.43 -3.84
N SER A 86 -15.43 7.49 -4.13
CA SER A 86 -15.80 7.16 -5.50
C SER A 86 -17.21 6.58 -5.62
N ASP A 87 -17.68 6.48 -6.86
CA ASP A 87 -19.01 5.98 -7.22
C ASP A 87 -19.06 4.45 -7.49
N GLY A 88 -17.91 3.77 -7.45
CA GLY A 88 -17.80 2.33 -7.67
C GLY A 88 -18.41 1.48 -6.54
N PRO A 89 -18.42 0.14 -6.70
CA PRO A 89 -18.83 -0.80 -5.67
C PRO A 89 -18.11 -0.60 -4.33
N VAL A 90 -16.84 -0.21 -4.36
CA VAL A 90 -16.07 0.23 -3.19
C VAL A 90 -16.11 1.76 -3.16
N ARG A 91 -16.95 2.30 -2.29
CA ARG A 91 -17.24 3.75 -2.21
C ARG A 91 -16.14 4.55 -1.52
N MET A 92 -15.38 3.91 -0.64
CA MET A 92 -14.35 4.58 0.15
C MET A 92 -13.29 3.60 0.62
N LEU A 93 -12.03 3.99 0.50
CA LEU A 93 -10.90 3.41 1.20
C LEU A 93 -10.30 4.51 2.08
N VAL A 94 -9.93 4.18 3.31
CA VAL A 94 -9.11 5.06 4.15
C VAL A 94 -8.01 4.22 4.74
N ILE A 95 -6.78 4.64 4.54
CA ILE A 95 -5.59 4.03 5.11
C ILE A 95 -4.78 5.13 5.79
N ASP A 96 -4.37 4.87 7.02
CA ASP A 96 -3.61 5.77 7.88
C ASP A 96 -2.31 5.06 8.27
N TYR A 97 -1.19 5.69 7.90
CA TYR A 97 0.15 5.32 8.33
C TYR A 97 0.69 6.40 9.28
N THR A 98 1.01 6.01 10.50
CA THR A 98 1.67 6.85 11.50
C THR A 98 3.09 6.37 11.71
N THR A 99 4.05 7.28 11.67
CA THR A 99 5.45 6.94 11.93
C THR A 99 5.70 6.58 13.41
N PRO A 100 6.68 5.71 13.70
CA PRO A 100 7.27 4.74 12.78
C PRO A 100 6.41 3.47 12.67
N GLY A 101 5.96 3.11 11.46
CA GLY A 101 5.50 1.76 11.15
C GLY A 101 4.06 1.38 11.55
N LYS A 102 3.28 2.26 12.16
CA LYS A 102 1.89 1.94 12.54
C LYS A 102 0.98 2.15 11.35
N VAL A 103 0.21 1.13 10.97
CA VAL A 103 -0.74 1.22 9.86
C VAL A 103 -2.09 0.65 10.23
N ARG A 104 -3.14 1.30 9.74
CA ARG A 104 -4.53 0.81 9.79
C ARG A 104 -5.23 1.20 8.50
N GLY A 105 -6.25 0.44 8.12
CA GLY A 105 -7.07 0.80 6.99
C GLY A 105 -8.42 0.11 7.02
N CYS A 106 -9.39 0.70 6.32
CA CYS A 106 -10.72 0.13 6.14
C CYS A 106 -11.28 0.48 4.76
N ALA A 107 -12.19 -0.36 4.29
CA ALA A 107 -12.96 -0.17 3.08
C ALA A 107 -14.46 -0.11 3.39
N ARG A 108 -15.18 0.80 2.73
CA ARG A 108 -16.64 0.84 2.69
C ARG A 108 -17.09 0.46 1.28
N PHE A 109 -17.92 -0.57 1.19
CA PHE A 109 -18.39 -1.11 -0.08
C PHE A 109 -19.89 -1.40 -0.06
N ASP A 110 -20.44 -1.68 -1.23
CA ASP A 110 -21.79 -2.19 -1.44
C ASP A 110 -21.71 -3.68 -1.78
N SER A 111 -22.21 -4.54 -0.89
CA SER A 111 -22.06 -5.99 -1.03
C SER A 111 -22.74 -6.55 -2.27
N ALA A 112 -23.91 -6.02 -2.65
CA ALA A 112 -24.64 -6.47 -3.83
C ALA A 112 -23.90 -6.07 -5.11
N ARG A 113 -23.43 -4.83 -5.20
CA ARG A 113 -22.65 -4.36 -6.37
C ARG A 113 -21.32 -5.09 -6.50
N VAL A 114 -20.65 -5.37 -5.38
CA VAL A 114 -19.40 -6.17 -5.38
C VAL A 114 -19.69 -7.61 -5.83
N ALA A 115 -20.77 -8.24 -5.35
CA ALA A 115 -21.15 -9.58 -5.78
C ALA A 115 -21.45 -9.64 -7.29
N THR A 116 -22.17 -8.65 -7.83
CA THR A 116 -22.41 -8.52 -9.27
C THR A 116 -21.11 -8.35 -10.05
N ALA A 117 -20.20 -7.50 -9.58
CA ALA A 117 -18.90 -7.30 -10.21
C ALA A 117 -18.06 -8.59 -10.24
N ILE A 118 -18.08 -9.36 -9.14
CA ILE A 118 -17.42 -10.67 -9.05
C ILE A 118 -18.03 -11.66 -10.04
N ALA A 119 -19.35 -11.79 -10.08
CA ALA A 119 -20.04 -12.70 -10.99
C ALA A 119 -19.80 -12.36 -12.46
N ALA A 120 -19.63 -11.07 -12.77
CA ALA A 120 -19.30 -10.58 -14.11
C ALA A 120 -17.80 -10.67 -14.47
N GLY A 121 -16.94 -11.11 -13.54
CA GLY A 121 -15.48 -11.11 -13.74
C GLY A 121 -14.85 -9.71 -13.83
N ALA A 122 -15.58 -8.67 -13.38
CA ALA A 122 -15.21 -7.26 -13.48
C ALA A 122 -14.93 -6.66 -12.08
N ALA A 123 -14.09 -7.35 -11.29
CA ALA A 123 -13.78 -6.98 -9.91
C ALA A 123 -12.30 -6.56 -9.72
N ASP A 124 -11.66 -6.01 -10.76
CA ASP A 124 -10.35 -5.37 -10.61
C ASP A 124 -10.44 -4.04 -9.84
N ALA A 125 -9.28 -3.50 -9.43
CA ALA A 125 -9.21 -2.28 -8.63
C ALA A 125 -9.92 -1.08 -9.29
N GLY A 126 -9.79 -0.92 -10.61
CA GLY A 126 -10.39 0.18 -11.36
C GLY A 126 -11.91 0.05 -11.43
N ALA A 127 -12.42 -1.13 -11.71
CA ALA A 127 -13.86 -1.40 -11.72
C ALA A 127 -14.50 -1.27 -10.33
N LEU A 128 -13.80 -1.71 -9.28
CA LEU A 128 -14.27 -1.59 -7.90
C LEU A 128 -14.30 -0.15 -7.39
N LEU A 129 -13.31 0.66 -7.75
CA LEU A 129 -13.27 2.07 -7.38
C LEU A 129 -14.19 2.92 -8.25
N GLY A 130 -14.27 2.67 -9.55
CA GLY A 130 -15.04 3.50 -10.48
C GLY A 130 -14.41 4.89 -10.64
N ARG A 131 -15.25 5.94 -10.70
CA ARG A 131 -14.81 7.34 -10.81
C ARG A 131 -14.91 8.04 -9.46
N GLY A 132 -13.93 8.89 -9.18
CA GLY A 132 -13.87 9.61 -7.92
C GLY A 132 -12.56 10.35 -7.77
N HIS A 133 -12.14 10.52 -6.53
CA HIS A 133 -10.87 11.14 -6.20
C HIS A 133 -10.08 10.27 -5.22
N LEU A 134 -8.76 10.39 -5.34
CA LEU A 134 -7.79 9.91 -4.36
C LEU A 134 -7.14 11.14 -3.73
N ALA A 135 -7.24 11.24 -2.41
CA ALA A 135 -6.60 12.27 -1.62
C ALA A 135 -5.45 11.66 -0.82
N MET A 136 -4.35 12.38 -0.74
CA MET A 136 -3.21 12.07 0.11
C MET A 136 -3.00 13.25 1.05
N THR A 137 -3.08 12.98 2.35
CA THR A 137 -2.93 13.99 3.40
C THR A 137 -1.69 13.70 4.22
N ILE A 138 -0.86 14.71 4.42
CA ILE A 138 0.31 14.67 5.29
C ILE A 138 0.03 15.58 6.49
N ASP A 139 0.04 15.00 7.68
CA ASP A 139 -0.11 15.66 8.97
C ASP A 139 1.25 15.59 9.68
N GLN A 140 1.88 16.74 9.91
CA GLN A 140 3.25 16.83 10.45
C GLN A 140 3.29 16.82 11.98
N GLY A 141 2.15 16.60 12.65
CA GLY A 141 2.08 16.62 14.11
C GLY A 141 2.05 18.03 14.71
N PRO A 142 2.20 18.14 16.06
CA PRO A 142 1.92 19.37 16.81
C PRO A 142 2.86 20.56 16.50
N ASP A 143 4.01 20.33 15.85
CA ASP A 143 5.05 21.35 15.64
C ASP A 143 4.83 22.20 14.37
N THR A 144 3.58 22.37 13.93
CA THR A 144 3.21 23.21 12.77
C THR A 144 2.43 24.47 13.14
N ALA A 145 2.66 25.01 14.34
CA ALA A 145 2.24 26.36 14.75
C ALA A 145 3.43 27.32 14.81
#